data_AF-A0A8D8KH50-F1
#
_entry.id   AF-A0A8D8KH50-F1
#
_cell.length_a   1.000
_cell.length_b   1.000
_cell.length_c   1.000
_cell.angle_alpha   90.00
_cell.angle_beta   90.00
_cell.angle_gamma   90.00
#
_symmetry.space_group_name_H-M   'P 1'
#
loop_
_entity.id
_entity.type
_entity.pdbx_description
1 polymer ?
#
loop_
_entity_poly.entity_id
_entity_poly.type
_entity_poly.pdbx_seq_one_letter_code
_entity_poly.pdbx_strand_id
1 'polypeptide(L)'
;EFIYTDIAPKGYGIKGSIRSMIANRLSYELDLQGPSMTVDTACSSSMYALDCALKAVRDGRCDSALVAGTNLLLHPYVTLQFARLGVLSADGYCRPFDISATGYSRAEANAVVFLQRARD
;
A
#
# COMPACT_ATOMS: atom_id res chain seq x y z
N GLU A 1 -9.09 14.16 27.14
CA GLU A 1 -10.29 13.35 26.87
C GLU A 1 -10.34 13.01 25.39
N PHE A 2 -10.25 11.72 25.06
CA PHE A 2 -10.32 11.24 23.68
C PHE A 2 -11.79 10.98 23.30
N ILE A 3 -12.22 11.55 22.17
CA ILE A 3 -13.60 11.61 21.66
C ILE A 3 -14.06 10.26 21.05
N TYR A 4 -13.81 9.12 21.72
CA TYR A 4 -14.08 7.78 21.12
C TYR A 4 -14.87 6.81 22.01
N THR A 5 -15.48 7.27 23.10
CA THR A 5 -16.21 6.36 24.01
C THR A 5 -17.64 5.99 23.60
N ASP A 6 -18.24 6.66 22.61
CA ASP A 6 -19.66 6.45 22.28
C ASP A 6 -19.97 5.72 20.96
N ILE A 7 -18.95 5.16 20.28
CA ILE A 7 -19.20 4.37 19.05
C ILE A 7 -19.09 2.88 19.39
N ALA A 8 -20.24 2.25 19.63
CA ALA A 8 -20.30 0.78 19.68
C ALA A 8 -19.75 0.21 18.36
N PRO A 9 -18.71 -0.64 18.40
CA PRO A 9 -18.08 -1.14 17.19
C PRO A 9 -19.07 -2.02 16.42
N LYS A 10 -19.44 -1.57 15.21
CA LYS A 10 -20.20 -2.40 14.28
C LYS A 10 -19.26 -3.45 13.68
N GLY A 11 -19.60 -4.73 13.76
CA GLY A 11 -18.76 -5.83 13.27
C GLY A 11 -18.36 -5.70 11.79
N TYR A 12 -19.11 -4.95 10.98
CA TYR A 12 -18.79 -4.69 9.58
C TYR A 12 -17.53 -3.83 9.36
N GLY A 13 -17.08 -3.07 10.35
CA GLY A 13 -15.89 -2.24 10.24
C GLY A 13 -14.64 -3.03 9.87
N ILE A 14 -14.52 -4.27 10.35
CA ILE A 14 -13.38 -5.15 10.02
C ILE A 14 -13.26 -5.41 8.52
N LYS A 15 -14.39 -5.46 7.80
CA LYS A 15 -14.40 -5.66 6.34
C LYS A 15 -13.83 -4.47 5.59
N GLY A 16 -13.77 -3.29 6.21
CA GLY A 16 -13.23 -2.06 5.61
C GLY A 16 -11.82 -1.71 6.08
N SER A 17 -11.29 -2.36 7.13
CA SER A 17 -10.05 -1.93 7.78
C SER A 17 -8.97 -3.01 7.89
N ILE A 18 -9.32 -4.30 7.83
CA ILE A 18 -8.29 -5.35 7.87
C ILE A 18 -7.50 -5.37 6.56
N ARG A 19 -6.16 -5.47 6.65
CA ARG A 19 -5.26 -5.37 5.48
C ARG A 19 -5.64 -6.32 4.35
N SER A 20 -5.98 -7.58 4.64
CA SER A 20 -6.37 -8.56 3.63
C SER A 20 -7.57 -8.14 2.77
N MET A 21 -8.46 -7.29 3.31
CA MET A 21 -9.61 -6.78 2.56
C MET A 21 -9.22 -5.80 1.46
N ILE A 22 -8.03 -5.20 1.50
CA ILE A 22 -7.55 -4.32 0.42
C ILE A 22 -7.49 -5.10 -0.91
N ALA A 23 -6.94 -6.32 -0.88
CA ALA A 23 -6.90 -7.20 -2.05
C ALA A 23 -8.24 -7.95 -2.22
N ASN A 24 -8.77 -8.56 -1.15
CA ASN A 24 -9.94 -9.43 -1.25
C ASN A 24 -11.21 -8.72 -1.70
N ARG A 25 -11.38 -7.42 -1.39
CA ARG A 25 -12.54 -6.67 -1.89
C ARG A 25 -12.45 -6.40 -3.38
N LEU A 26 -11.26 -6.11 -3.91
CA LEU A 26 -11.07 -5.98 -5.36
C LEU A 26 -11.37 -7.30 -6.06
N SER A 27 -10.87 -8.40 -5.52
CA SER A 27 -11.14 -9.74 -6.06
C SER A 27 -12.63 -10.09 -6.02
N TYR A 28 -13.32 -9.77 -4.92
CA TYR A 28 -14.76 -10.00 -4.80
C TYR A 28 -15.58 -9.15 -5.78
N GLU A 29 -15.31 -7.85 -5.86
CA GLU A 29 -16.08 -6.91 -6.69
C GLU A 29 -15.89 -7.17 -8.19
N LEU A 30 -14.70 -7.63 -8.59
CA LEU A 30 -14.34 -7.91 -9.98
C LEU A 30 -14.45 -9.40 -10.36
N ASP A 31 -14.99 -10.24 -9.46
CA ASP A 31 -15.12 -11.69 -9.64
C ASP A 31 -13.80 -12.40 -10.03
N LEU A 32 -12.69 -11.98 -9.42
CA LEU A 32 -11.36 -12.54 -9.68
C LEU A 32 -11.13 -13.77 -8.79
N GLN A 33 -10.96 -14.92 -9.43
CA GLN A 33 -10.83 -16.22 -8.76
C GLN A 33 -9.36 -16.69 -8.58
N GLY A 34 -8.40 -15.84 -8.91
CA GLY A 34 -6.96 -16.10 -8.73
C GLY A 34 -6.45 -15.82 -7.32
N PRO A 35 -5.11 -15.87 -7.10
CA PRO A 35 -4.49 -15.48 -5.84
C PRO A 35 -4.86 -14.05 -5.43
N SER A 36 -5.31 -13.87 -4.18
CA SER A 36 -5.68 -12.58 -3.60
C SER A 36 -4.92 -12.36 -2.29
N MET A 37 -4.00 -11.40 -2.27
CA MET A 37 -3.12 -11.19 -1.12
C MET A 37 -2.64 -9.75 -0.97
N THR A 38 -2.30 -9.40 0.26
CA THR A 38 -1.57 -8.17 0.60
C THR A 38 -0.17 -8.51 1.09
N VAL A 39 0.82 -7.73 0.68
CA VAL A 39 2.21 -7.84 1.15
C VAL A 39 2.59 -6.57 1.89
N ASP A 40 3.45 -6.71 2.91
CA ASP A 40 3.98 -5.60 3.69
C ASP A 40 5.49 -5.78 3.84
N THR A 41 6.22 -5.03 3.03
CA THR A 41 7.68 -4.92 3.08
C THR A 41 8.08 -3.45 3.23
N ALA A 42 7.25 -2.67 3.94
CA ALA A 42 7.40 -1.21 4.07
C ALA A 42 7.43 -0.49 2.71
N CYS A 43 8.41 0.39 2.47
CA CYS A 43 8.47 1.26 1.28
C CYS A 43 8.55 0.51 -0.06
N SER A 44 8.93 -0.77 -0.06
CA SER A 44 9.03 -1.59 -1.28
C SER A 44 7.78 -2.42 -1.57
N SER A 45 6.73 -2.33 -0.74
CA SER A 45 5.57 -3.25 -0.79
C SER A 45 4.92 -3.34 -2.17
N SER A 46 4.68 -2.21 -2.85
CA SER A 46 4.04 -2.20 -4.17
C SER A 46 4.93 -2.83 -5.26
N MET A 47 6.23 -2.59 -5.21
CA MET A 47 7.20 -3.21 -6.14
C MET A 47 7.36 -4.71 -5.86
N TYR A 48 7.33 -5.12 -4.60
CA TYR A 48 7.36 -6.54 -4.24
C TYR A 48 6.07 -7.27 -4.63
N ALA A 49 4.91 -6.61 -4.51
CA ALA A 49 3.64 -7.11 -5.03
C ALA A 49 3.71 -7.31 -6.56
N LEU A 50 4.33 -6.36 -7.27
CA LEU A 50 4.55 -6.46 -8.71
C LEU A 50 5.45 -7.64 -9.08
N ASP A 51 6.55 -7.84 -8.35
CA ASP A 51 7.43 -9.01 -8.53
C ASP A 51 6.68 -10.34 -8.30
N CYS A 52 5.87 -10.42 -7.24
CA CYS A 52 5.05 -11.60 -6.97
C CYS A 52 4.06 -11.89 -8.11
N ALA A 53 3.39 -10.86 -8.61
CA ALA A 53 2.45 -10.97 -9.72
C ALA A 53 3.14 -11.36 -11.03
N LEU A 54 4.32 -10.77 -11.31
CA LEU A 54 5.13 -11.10 -12.48
C LEU A 54 5.54 -12.57 -12.48
N LYS A 55 5.99 -13.09 -11.34
CA LYS A 55 6.29 -14.52 -11.17
C LYS A 55 5.04 -15.38 -11.38
N ALA A 56 3.91 -15.03 -10.77
CA ALA A 56 2.66 -15.77 -10.94
C ALA A 56 2.19 -15.84 -12.39
N VAL A 57 2.26 -14.73 -13.12
CA VAL A 57 1.93 -14.70 -14.54
C VAL A 57 2.95 -15.53 -15.33
N ARG A 58 4.26 -15.29 -15.16
CA ARG A 58 5.32 -16.02 -15.88
C ARG A 58 5.25 -17.52 -15.70
N ASP A 59 5.03 -17.99 -14.48
CA ASP A 59 4.95 -19.42 -14.13
C ASP A 59 3.64 -20.10 -14.60
N GLY A 60 2.71 -19.35 -15.21
CA GLY A 60 1.44 -19.90 -15.68
C GLY A 60 0.41 -20.12 -14.57
N ARG A 61 0.63 -19.58 -13.37
CA ARG A 61 -0.34 -19.66 -12.26
C ARG A 61 -1.54 -18.73 -12.46
N CYS A 62 -1.34 -17.65 -13.21
CA CYS A 62 -2.39 -16.71 -13.64
C CYS A 62 -2.13 -16.25 -15.09
N ASP A 63 -3.18 -15.87 -15.82
CA ASP A 63 -3.03 -15.27 -17.16
C ASP A 63 -2.79 -13.75 -17.09
N SER A 64 -3.32 -13.13 -16.04
CA SER A 64 -3.17 -11.71 -15.74
C SER A 64 -3.20 -11.47 -14.23
N ALA A 65 -2.84 -10.27 -13.80
CA ALA A 65 -2.87 -9.86 -12.41
C ALA A 65 -3.17 -8.36 -12.27
N LEU A 66 -3.93 -8.00 -11.24
CA LEU A 66 -4.00 -6.63 -10.74
C LEU A 66 -3.00 -6.46 -9.61
N VAL A 67 -2.18 -5.42 -9.71
CA VAL A 67 -1.22 -5.05 -8.66
C VAL A 67 -1.55 -3.64 -8.21
N ALA A 68 -1.79 -3.48 -6.92
CA ALA A 68 -2.13 -2.20 -6.31
C ALA A 68 -1.11 -1.80 -5.25
N GLY A 69 -0.85 -0.50 -5.14
CA GLY A 69 -0.11 0.12 -4.05
C GLY A 69 -0.94 1.24 -3.44
N THR A 70 -1.07 1.25 -2.12
CA THR A 70 -1.81 2.29 -1.38
C THR A 70 -1.01 2.74 -0.17
N ASN A 71 -0.98 4.05 0.08
CA ASN A 71 -0.46 4.65 1.30
C ASN A 71 -1.27 5.92 1.65
N LEU A 72 -1.80 5.96 2.87
CA LEU A 72 -2.56 7.09 3.42
C LEU A 72 -1.97 7.54 4.77
N LEU A 73 -1.91 8.84 5.00
CA LEU A 73 -1.32 9.52 6.15
C LEU A 73 -2.41 9.98 7.13
N LEU A 74 -3.26 9.04 7.57
CA LEU A 74 -4.49 9.36 8.31
C LEU A 74 -4.30 9.75 9.79
N HIS A 75 -3.15 9.43 10.38
CA HIS A 75 -2.90 9.70 11.79
C HIS A 75 -1.50 10.30 12.01
N PRO A 76 -1.37 11.41 12.76
CA PRO A 76 -0.10 12.13 12.91
C PRO A 76 0.97 11.33 13.66
N TYR A 77 0.56 10.37 14.51
CA TYR A 77 1.48 9.52 15.28
C TYR A 77 2.59 8.92 14.42
N VAL A 78 2.27 8.37 13.24
CA VAL A 78 3.28 7.73 12.39
C VAL A 78 4.28 8.77 11.85
N THR A 79 3.82 9.97 11.48
CA THR A 79 4.72 11.06 11.05
C THR A 79 5.63 11.49 12.18
N LEU A 80 5.11 11.64 13.40
CA LEU A 80 5.90 12.00 14.57
C LEU A 80 6.95 10.94 14.92
N GLN A 81 6.63 9.65 14.76
CA GLN A 81 7.61 8.58 14.94
C GLN A 81 8.73 8.66 13.89
N PHE A 82 8.40 8.85 12.62
CA PHE A 82 9.42 9.04 11.58
C PHE A 82 10.27 10.31 11.80
N ALA A 83 9.67 11.40 12.27
CA ALA A 83 10.42 12.60 12.63
C ALA A 83 11.43 12.33 13.75
N ARG A 84 11.04 11.57 14.78
CA ARG A 84 11.94 11.17 15.89
C ARG A 84 13.05 10.21 15.45
N LEU A 85 12.83 9.44 14.39
CA LEU A 85 13.87 8.63 13.76
C LEU A 85 14.88 9.46 12.94
N GLY A 86 14.62 10.75 12.72
CA GLY A 86 15.51 11.63 11.96
C GLY A 86 15.53 11.38 10.46
N VAL A 87 14.52 10.68 9.92
CA VAL A 87 14.46 10.32 8.48
C VAL A 87 13.63 11.28 7.63
N LEU A 88 12.90 12.20 8.27
CA LEU A 88 12.07 13.19 7.57
C LEU A 88 12.83 14.48 7.30
N SER A 89 12.66 15.05 6.11
CA SER A 89 13.15 16.40 5.82
C SER A 89 12.41 17.43 6.67
N ALA A 90 13.14 18.37 7.27
CA ALA A 90 12.56 19.42 8.11
C ALA A 90 11.69 20.41 7.31
N ASP A 91 12.01 20.61 6.04
CA ASP A 91 11.26 21.48 5.12
C ASP A 91 10.13 20.75 4.37
N GLY A 92 9.99 19.43 4.58
CA GLY A 92 8.98 18.62 3.93
C GLY A 92 9.21 18.36 2.43
N TYR A 93 10.43 18.55 1.91
CA TYR A 93 10.76 18.25 0.52
C TYR A 93 11.76 17.10 0.38
N CYS A 94 11.51 16.22 -0.60
CA CYS A 94 12.53 15.29 -1.08
C CYS A 94 13.49 16.05 -2.01
N ARG A 95 14.79 16.02 -1.70
CA ARG A 95 15.84 16.62 -2.54
C ARG A 95 16.79 15.53 -3.05
N PRO A 96 16.35 14.71 -4.03
CA PRO A 96 17.16 13.61 -4.51
C PRO A 96 18.47 14.13 -5.10
N PHE A 97 19.59 13.60 -4.63
CA PHE A 97 20.95 13.91 -5.09
C PHE A 97 21.45 15.34 -4.79
N ASP A 98 20.73 16.12 -3.98
CA ASP A 98 21.15 17.46 -3.55
C ASP A 98 22.01 17.39 -2.28
N ILE A 99 23.03 18.24 -2.18
CA ILE A 99 23.91 18.33 -0.98
C ILE A 99 23.17 18.80 0.28
N SER A 100 22.06 19.52 0.10
CA SER A 100 21.19 19.99 1.18
C SER A 100 20.10 18.98 1.59
N ALA A 101 20.13 17.75 1.07
CA ALA A 101 19.16 16.72 1.43
C ALA A 101 19.29 16.29 2.90
N THR A 102 18.21 16.42 3.67
CA THR A 102 18.18 16.08 5.11
C THR A 102 17.27 14.90 5.46
N GLY A 103 16.49 14.41 4.49
CA GLY A 103 15.56 13.30 4.67
C GLY A 103 14.56 13.24 3.51
N TYR A 104 13.52 12.41 3.65
CA TYR A 104 12.43 12.34 2.68
C TYR A 104 11.16 13.01 3.22
N SER A 105 10.22 13.31 2.32
CA SER A 105 8.89 13.77 2.67
C SER A 105 7.87 12.64 2.49
N ARG A 106 6.99 12.45 3.47
CA ARG A 106 5.92 11.46 3.37
C ARG A 106 4.85 11.97 2.40
N ALA A 107 4.36 11.10 1.54
CA ALA A 107 3.29 11.40 0.59
C ALA A 107 2.23 10.30 0.59
N GLU A 108 1.02 10.65 0.17
CA GLU A 108 -0.07 9.72 -0.08
C GLU A 108 -0.10 9.32 -1.55
N ALA A 109 -0.46 8.07 -1.83
CA ALA A 109 -0.65 7.61 -3.19
C ALA A 109 -1.54 6.37 -3.23
N ASN A 110 -2.32 6.25 -4.30
CA ASN A 110 -3.01 5.03 -4.69
C ASN A 110 -2.72 4.80 -6.17
N ALA A 111 -2.20 3.63 -6.51
CA ALA A 111 -1.90 3.26 -7.88
C ALA A 111 -2.27 1.80 -8.11
N VAL A 112 -2.78 1.51 -9.30
CA VAL A 112 -3.11 0.15 -9.74
C VAL A 112 -2.55 -0.05 -11.14
N VAL A 113 -1.94 -1.20 -11.37
CA VAL A 113 -1.48 -1.63 -12.69
C VAL A 113 -2.08 -2.98 -13.02
N PHE A 114 -2.48 -3.15 -14.27
CA PHE A 114 -2.91 -4.42 -14.82
C PHE A 114 -1.75 -5.06 -15.58
N LEU A 115 -1.38 -6.26 -15.18
CA LEU A 115 -0.28 -7.04 -15.77
C LEU A 115 -0.86 -8.22 -16.55
N GLN A 116 -0.42 -8.41 -17.78
CA GLN A 116 -0.71 -9.57 -18.61
C GLN A 116 0.52 -9.90 -19.45
N ARG A 117 0.58 -11.11 -20.03
CA ARG A 117 1.62 -11.42 -21.01
C ARG A 117 1.50 -10.45 -22.19
N ALA A 118 2.64 -9.96 -22.67
CA ALA A 118 2.68 -9.25 -23.93
C ALA A 118 2.20 -10.17 -25.05
N ARG A 119 1.44 -9.62 -25.99
CA ARG A 119 1.15 -10.28 -27.26
C ARG A 119 2.35 -9.99 -28.18
N ASP A 120 2.73 -10.98 -29.01
CA ASP A 120 3.68 -10.77 -30.09
C ASP A 120 3.13 -9.83 -31.17
#